data_AF-A0A0B6ZU65-F1
#
_entry.id   AF-A0A0B6ZU65-F1
#
_cell.length_a   1.000
_cell.length_b   1.000
_cell.length_c   1.000
_cell.angle_alpha   90.00
_cell.angle_beta   90.00
_cell.angle_gamma   90.00
#
_symmetry.space_group_name_H-M   'P 1'
#
loop_
_entity.id
_entity.type
_entity.pdbx_description
1 polymer ?
#
loop_
_entity_poly.entity_id
_entity_poly.type
_entity_poly.pdbx_seq_one_letter_code
_entity_poly.pdbx_strand_id
1 'polypeptide(L)'
;EYSALGDSLRTVCSRYECAHYDVERVEDTLANKVNQKKALVNNSDKGGFSLIGMKTKLFGSDTPAQKESKLKQLEAQISQTESELAKVQKQCQLFIDDALREVDSFQRQKSMDLQHVLTNYAVGQLKYCQECLAAWTGARDCFRKM
;
A
#
# COMPACT_ATOMS: atom_id res chain seq x y z
N GLU A 1 -23.45 0.18 5.55
CA GLU A 1 -22.67 -0.43 4.45
C GLU A 1 -21.69 0.56 3.84
N TYR A 2 -22.13 1.70 3.28
CA TYR A 2 -21.20 2.70 2.70
C TYR A 2 -20.30 3.45 3.70
N SER A 3 -20.66 3.53 4.98
CA SER A 3 -19.75 4.04 6.03
C SER A 3 -18.59 3.09 6.28
N ALA A 4 -18.86 1.78 6.34
CA ALA A 4 -17.85 0.74 6.50
C ALA A 4 -16.86 0.68 5.32
N LEU A 5 -17.27 1.16 4.13
CA LEU A 5 -16.39 1.34 2.98
C LEU A 5 -15.32 2.41 3.23
N GLY A 6 -15.71 3.55 3.83
CA GLY A 6 -14.74 4.61 4.12
C GLY A 6 -13.61 4.09 5.01
N ASP A 7 -13.96 3.22 5.95
CA ASP A 7 -13.01 2.55 6.83
C ASP A 7 -12.20 1.48 6.10
N SER A 8 -12.81 0.66 5.24
CA SER A 8 -12.09 -0.36 4.47
C SER A 8 -11.10 0.27 3.47
N LEU A 9 -11.49 1.34 2.80
CA LEU A 9 -10.62 2.08 1.88
C LEU A 9 -9.44 2.70 2.64
N ARG A 10 -9.70 3.29 3.82
CA ARG A 10 -8.64 3.79 4.71
C ARG A 10 -7.68 2.68 5.11
N THR A 11 -8.16 1.49 5.44
CA THR A 11 -7.31 0.33 5.75
C THR A 11 -6.47 -0.09 4.55
N VAL A 12 -7.03 -0.12 3.33
CA VAL A 12 -6.29 -0.43 2.10
C VAL A 12 -5.18 0.60 1.86
N CYS A 13 -5.47 1.89 1.99
CA CYS A 13 -4.47 2.95 1.88
C CYS A 13 -3.37 2.82 2.94
N SER A 14 -3.72 2.54 4.20
CA SER A 14 -2.73 2.35 5.26
C SER A 14 -1.83 1.13 4.97
N ARG A 15 -2.39 0.04 4.42
CA ARG A 15 -1.60 -1.13 4.02
C ARG A 15 -0.70 -0.83 2.82
N TYR A 16 -1.15 -0.01 1.87
CA TYR A 16 -0.31 0.48 0.78
C TYR A 16 0.89 1.26 1.32
N GLU A 17 0.66 2.20 2.24
CA GLU A 17 1.72 2.99 2.88
C GLU A 17 2.75 2.09 3.58
N CYS A 18 2.30 1.06 4.33
CA CYS A 18 3.20 0.09 4.94
C CYS A 18 4.02 -0.68 3.91
N ALA A 19 3.40 -1.16 2.83
CA ALA A 19 4.10 -1.90 1.77
C ALA A 19 5.10 -1.02 1.01
N HIS A 20 4.77 0.25 0.81
CA HIS A 20 5.66 1.22 0.18
C HIS A 20 6.85 1.54 1.09
N TYR A 21 6.61 1.73 2.39
CA TYR A 21 7.66 1.94 3.38
C TYR A 21 8.65 0.76 3.44
N ASP A 22 8.17 -0.48 3.31
CA ASP A 22 9.06 -1.64 3.24
C ASP A 22 9.99 -1.61 2.02
N VAL A 23 9.52 -1.10 0.87
CA VAL A 23 10.36 -0.88 -0.32
C VAL A 23 11.44 0.16 -0.01
N GLU A 24 11.04 1.34 0.49
CA GLU A 24 11.96 2.44 0.82
C GLU A 24 13.07 1.99 1.79
N ARG A 25 12.70 1.21 2.82
CA ARG A 25 13.67 0.69 3.79
C ARG A 25 14.73 -0.22 3.16
N VAL A 26 14.34 -1.06 2.19
CA VAL A 26 15.27 -1.95 1.49
C VAL A 26 16.15 -1.13 0.53
N GLU A 27 15.59 -0.12 -0.13
CA GLU A 27 16.34 0.81 -0.98
C GLU A 27 17.41 1.58 -0.19
N ASP A 28 17.06 2.10 0.99
CA ASP A 28 18.01 2.74 1.90
C ASP A 28 19.12 1.79 2.35
N THR A 29 18.75 0.53 2.66
CA THR A 29 19.72 -0.51 3.04
C THR A 29 20.70 -0.79 1.89
N LEU A 30 20.18 -0.88 0.67
CA LEU A 30 20.99 -1.07 -0.54
C LEU A 30 21.93 0.12 -0.76
N ALA A 31 21.40 1.34 -0.69
CA ALA A 31 22.17 2.58 -0.84
C ALA A 31 23.33 2.64 0.18
N ASN A 32 23.06 2.28 1.43
CA ASN A 32 24.06 2.22 2.50
C ASN A 32 25.17 1.19 2.19
N LYS A 33 24.82 -0.01 1.74
CA LYS A 33 25.81 -1.05 1.37
C LYS A 33 26.66 -0.63 0.16
N VAL A 34 26.03 -0.04 -0.86
CA VAL A 34 26.74 0.51 -2.03
C VAL A 34 27.71 1.63 -1.62
N ASN A 35 27.28 2.52 -0.72
CA ASN A 35 28.13 3.59 -0.21
C ASN A 35 29.31 3.05 0.64
N GLN A 36 29.09 2.00 1.44
CA GLN A 36 30.16 1.31 2.17
C GLN A 36 31.19 0.69 1.22
N LYS A 37 30.74 0.04 0.14
CA LYS A 37 31.63 -0.49 -0.91
C LYS A 37 32.44 0.63 -1.56
N LYS A 38 31.80 1.72 -1.98
CA LYS A 38 32.47 2.90 -2.56
C LYS A 38 33.49 3.50 -1.61
N ALA A 39 33.17 3.60 -0.31
CA ALA A 39 34.09 4.13 0.70
C ALA A 39 35.30 3.22 0.91
N LEU A 40 35.15 1.88 0.85
CA LEU A 40 36.27 0.94 0.97
C LEU A 40 37.18 0.96 -0.25
N VAL A 41 36.61 1.11 -1.45
CA VAL A 41 37.37 1.27 -2.70
C VAL A 41 38.09 2.63 -2.71
N ASN A 42 37.41 3.74 -2.40
CA ASN A 42 38.03 5.08 -2.48
C ASN A 42 39.03 5.40 -1.35
N ASN A 43 38.89 4.77 -0.17
CA ASN A 43 39.87 4.92 0.92
C ASN A 43 41.14 4.08 0.70
N SER A 44 41.27 3.32 -0.40
CA SER A 44 42.54 2.66 -0.74
C SER A 44 43.64 3.65 -1.12
N ASP A 45 43.27 4.84 -1.61
CA ASP A 45 44.20 5.73 -2.32
C ASP A 45 44.54 7.03 -1.56
N LYS A 46 43.91 7.30 -0.41
CA LYS A 46 44.11 8.56 0.33
C LYS A 46 44.42 8.34 1.80
N GLY A 47 45.71 8.44 2.14
CA GLY A 47 46.23 8.53 3.51
C GLY A 47 45.88 9.84 4.22
N GLY A 48 44.58 10.13 4.39
CA GLY A 48 44.07 11.35 5.01
C GLY A 48 43.10 11.07 6.17
N PHE A 49 43.04 12.04 7.09
CA PHE A 49 42.33 12.16 8.38
C PHE A 49 40.84 11.73 8.47
N SER A 50 40.45 10.56 7.97
CA SER A 50 39.15 9.94 8.28
C SER A 50 39.22 9.15 9.60
N LEU A 51 38.08 8.98 10.28
CA LEU A 51 37.96 8.09 11.44
C LEU A 51 38.54 6.69 11.18
N ILE A 52 38.55 6.22 9.93
CA ILE A 52 39.19 4.97 9.48
C ILE A 52 40.71 5.11 9.46
N GLY A 53 41.25 6.23 8.94
CA GLY A 53 42.68 6.54 8.99
C GLY A 53 43.28 6.61 10.41
N MET A 54 42.51 7.04 11.42
CA MET A 54 42.93 6.97 12.83
C MET A 54 43.00 5.53 13.36
N LYS A 55 42.05 4.64 13.02
CA LYS A 55 42.10 3.21 13.42
C LYS A 55 43.25 2.48 12.72
N THR A 56 43.50 2.80 11.45
CA THR A 56 44.64 2.27 10.68
C THR A 56 45.98 2.65 11.31
N LYS A 57 46.09 3.87 11.89
CA LYS A 57 47.28 4.28 12.67
C LYS A 57 47.34 3.66 14.07
N LEU A 58 46.21 3.31 14.69
CA LEU A 58 46.15 2.76 16.05
C LEU A 58 46.26 1.22 16.10
N PHE A 59 45.79 0.51 15.07
CA PHE A 59 45.68 -0.96 15.03
C PHE A 59 46.39 -1.61 13.82
N GLY A 60 47.04 -0.81 12.96
CA GLY A 60 47.66 -1.28 11.72
C GLY A 60 46.67 -1.33 10.55
N SER A 61 47.21 -1.29 9.33
CA SER A 61 46.41 -1.39 8.11
C SER A 61 45.94 -2.81 7.86
N ASP A 62 44.64 -2.99 7.55
CA ASP A 62 44.12 -4.25 7.02
C ASP A 62 45.01 -4.76 5.87
N THR A 63 45.36 -6.04 5.92
CA THR A 63 46.09 -6.69 4.82
C THR A 63 45.27 -6.66 3.52
N PRO A 64 45.91 -6.64 2.34
CA PRO A 64 45.20 -6.67 1.06
C PRO A 64 44.19 -7.82 0.95
N ALA A 65 44.53 -8.99 1.50
CA ALA A 65 43.66 -10.17 1.55
C ALA A 65 42.40 -9.95 2.43
N GLN A 66 42.54 -9.30 3.59
CA GLN A 66 41.39 -8.97 4.45
C GLN A 66 40.47 -7.93 3.81
N LYS A 67 41.02 -6.97 3.06
CA LYS A 67 40.23 -6.00 2.30
C LYS A 67 39.44 -6.68 1.18
N GLU A 68 40.09 -7.55 0.40
CA GLU A 68 39.44 -8.29 -0.67
C GLU A 68 38.31 -9.18 -0.13
N SER A 69 38.53 -9.83 1.02
CA SER A 69 37.49 -10.62 1.70
C SER A 69 36.29 -9.76 2.11
N LYS A 70 36.51 -8.56 2.69
CA LYS A 70 35.43 -7.63 3.06
C LYS A 70 34.68 -7.11 1.83
N LEU A 71 35.38 -6.89 0.72
CA LEU A 71 34.80 -6.41 -0.53
C LEU A 71 33.90 -7.48 -1.16
N LYS A 72 34.37 -8.74 -1.22
CA LYS A 72 33.55 -9.89 -1.66
C LYS A 72 32.32 -10.10 -0.78
N GLN A 73 32.47 -9.95 0.54
CA GLN A 73 31.34 -10.05 1.47
C GLN A 73 30.30 -8.95 1.21
N LEU A 74 30.73 -7.71 0.98
CA LEU A 74 29.83 -6.60 0.64
C LEU A 74 29.15 -6.80 -0.71
N GLU A 75 29.85 -7.34 -1.71
CA GLU A 75 29.24 -7.65 -3.01
C GLU A 75 28.16 -8.72 -2.90
N ALA A 76 28.42 -9.80 -2.16
CA ALA A 76 27.41 -10.82 -1.88
C ALA A 76 26.19 -10.23 -1.16
N GLN A 77 26.43 -9.36 -0.17
CA GLN A 77 25.37 -8.67 0.55
C GLN A 77 24.57 -7.69 -0.32
N ILE A 78 25.21 -6.96 -1.23
CA ILE A 78 24.54 -6.06 -2.18
C ILE A 78 23.64 -6.89 -3.09
N SER A 79 24.17 -7.96 -3.69
CA SER A 79 23.40 -8.83 -4.58
C SER A 79 22.20 -9.47 -3.87
N GLN A 80 22.36 -9.88 -2.61
CA GLN A 80 21.25 -10.37 -1.80
C GLN A 80 20.19 -9.29 -1.56
N THR A 81 20.60 -8.07 -1.19
CA THR A 81 19.67 -6.95 -0.96
C THR A 81 18.98 -6.50 -2.26
N GLU A 82 19.64 -6.56 -3.42
CA GLU A 82 19.02 -6.30 -4.73
C GLU A 82 17.92 -7.34 -5.04
N SER A 83 18.19 -8.62 -4.77
CA SER A 83 17.18 -9.68 -4.93
C SER A 83 16.00 -9.50 -3.97
N GLU A 84 16.26 -9.04 -2.74
CA GLU A 84 15.22 -8.73 -1.77
C GLU A 84 14.38 -7.53 -2.22
N LEU A 85 15.02 -6.47 -2.72
CA LEU A 85 14.34 -5.29 -3.25
C LEU A 85 13.39 -5.65 -4.38
N ALA A 86 13.86 -6.43 -5.35
CA ALA A 86 13.03 -6.89 -6.46
C ALA A 86 11.81 -7.69 -5.99
N LYS A 87 11.96 -8.49 -4.93
CA LYS A 87 10.87 -9.26 -4.33
C LYS A 87 9.84 -8.35 -3.66
N VAL A 88 10.28 -7.40 -2.83
CA VAL A 88 9.39 -6.48 -2.10
C VAL A 88 8.67 -5.54 -3.07
N GLN A 89 9.36 -5.01 -4.08
CA GLN A 89 8.76 -4.21 -5.15
C GLN A 89 7.68 -5.00 -5.90
N LYS A 90 7.95 -6.27 -6.24
CA LYS A 90 6.95 -7.13 -6.88
C LYS A 90 5.73 -7.37 -5.98
N GLN A 91 5.93 -7.60 -4.68
CA GLN A 91 4.84 -7.78 -3.74
C GLN A 91 3.99 -6.51 -3.59
N CYS A 92 4.63 -5.34 -3.55
CA CYS A 92 3.94 -4.05 -3.51
C CYS A 92 3.11 -3.84 -4.79
N GLN A 93 3.66 -4.14 -5.97
CA GLN A 93 2.92 -4.01 -7.23
C GLN A 93 1.70 -4.95 -7.28
N LEU A 94 1.85 -6.21 -6.86
CA LEU A 94 0.73 -7.16 -6.81
C LEU A 94 -0.38 -6.66 -5.88
N PHE A 95 -0.01 -6.10 -4.72
CA PHE A 95 -0.97 -5.50 -3.81
C PHE A 95 -1.72 -4.32 -4.44
N ILE A 96 -1.02 -3.44 -5.17
CA ILE A 96 -1.64 -2.31 -5.88
C ILE A 96 -2.64 -2.82 -6.93
N ASP A 97 -2.23 -3.78 -7.75
CA ASP A 97 -3.07 -4.32 -8.83
C ASP A 97 -4.35 -4.98 -8.28
N ASP A 98 -4.23 -5.73 -7.18
CA ASP A 98 -5.38 -6.35 -6.52
C ASP A 98 -6.29 -5.31 -5.85
N ALA A 99 -5.71 -4.33 -5.15
CA ALA A 99 -6.47 -3.25 -4.53
C ALA A 99 -7.26 -2.43 -5.56
N LEU A 100 -6.65 -2.09 -6.70
CA LEU A 100 -7.32 -1.37 -7.78
C LEU A 100 -8.47 -2.17 -8.39
N ARG A 101 -8.29 -3.48 -8.58
CA ARG A 101 -9.34 -4.38 -9.09
C ARG A 101 -10.53 -4.43 -8.14
N GLU A 102 -10.28 -4.47 -6.84
CA GLU A 102 -11.33 -4.51 -5.83
C GLU A 102 -12.08 -3.17 -5.74
N VAL A 103 -11.37 -2.04 -5.83
CA VAL A 103 -11.99 -0.70 -5.90
C VAL A 103 -12.90 -0.58 -7.12
N ASP A 104 -12.46 -1.02 -8.30
CA ASP A 104 -13.29 -0.98 -9.51
C ASP A 104 -14.54 -1.86 -9.40
N SER A 105 -14.37 -3.09 -8.90
CA SER A 105 -15.48 -4.02 -8.67
C SER A 105 -16.51 -3.43 -7.71
N PHE A 106 -16.04 -2.79 -6.64
CA PHE A 106 -16.89 -2.11 -5.68
C PHE A 106 -17.67 -0.93 -6.31
N GLN A 107 -17.03 -0.09 -7.12
CA GLN A 107 -17.72 1.05 -7.77
C GLN A 107 -18.88 0.59 -8.66
N ARG A 108 -18.71 -0.54 -9.37
CA ARG A 108 -19.77 -1.15 -10.17
C ARG A 108 -20.92 -1.64 -9.30
N GLN A 109 -20.59 -2.37 -8.22
CA GLN A 109 -21.59 -2.90 -7.28
C GLN A 109 -22.39 -1.77 -6.60
N LYS A 110 -21.71 -0.72 -6.14
CA LYS A 110 -22.33 0.46 -5.52
C LYS A 110 -23.43 1.06 -6.39
N SER A 111 -23.18 1.21 -7.69
CA SER A 111 -24.15 1.79 -8.61
C SER A 111 -25.40 0.93 -8.73
N MET A 112 -25.21 -0.39 -8.83
CA MET A 112 -26.32 -1.34 -8.91
C MET A 112 -27.13 -1.37 -7.61
N ASP A 113 -26.47 -1.39 -6.46
CA ASP A 113 -27.13 -1.42 -5.14
C ASP A 113 -27.95 -0.16 -4.90
N LEU A 114 -27.39 1.02 -5.21
CA LEU A 114 -28.11 2.28 -5.08
C LEU A 114 -29.34 2.33 -5.97
N GLN A 115 -29.21 1.90 -7.24
CA GLN A 115 -30.35 1.83 -8.15
C GLN A 115 -31.43 0.89 -7.58
N HIS A 116 -31.04 -0.30 -7.13
CA HIS A 116 -31.97 -1.27 -6.58
C HIS A 116 -32.70 -0.74 -5.32
N VAL A 117 -31.98 -0.14 -4.38
CA VAL A 117 -32.57 0.45 -3.16
C VAL A 117 -33.53 1.58 -3.49
N LEU A 118 -33.15 2.49 -4.39
CA LEU A 118 -34.00 3.61 -4.79
C LEU A 118 -35.24 3.16 -5.55
N THR A 119 -35.11 2.19 -6.45
CA THR A 119 -36.24 1.60 -7.15
C THR A 119 -37.21 0.93 -6.18
N ASN A 120 -36.70 0.12 -5.25
CA ASN A 120 -37.54 -0.55 -4.25
C ASN A 120 -38.24 0.46 -3.34
N TYR A 121 -37.55 1.53 -2.96
CA TYR A 121 -38.15 2.62 -2.20
C TYR A 121 -39.29 3.29 -2.98
N ALA A 122 -39.08 3.66 -4.24
CA ALA A 122 -40.10 4.29 -5.07
C ALA A 122 -41.33 3.37 -5.28
N VAL A 123 -41.10 2.07 -5.53
CA VAL A 123 -42.17 1.07 -5.64
C VAL A 123 -42.94 0.94 -4.33
N GLY A 124 -42.24 0.93 -3.19
CA GLY A 124 -42.86 0.91 -1.87
C GLY A 124 -43.74 2.14 -1.61
N GLN A 125 -43.25 3.33 -1.94
CA GLN A 125 -44.01 4.57 -1.80
C GLN A 125 -45.25 4.58 -2.70
N LEU A 126 -45.14 4.11 -3.95
CA LEU A 126 -46.28 3.99 -4.85
C LEU A 126 -47.37 3.08 -4.29
N LYS A 127 -47.00 1.91 -3.77
CA LYS A 127 -47.95 0.98 -3.14
C LYS A 127 -48.64 1.61 -1.93
N TYR A 128 -47.88 2.24 -1.05
CA TYR A 128 -48.42 2.94 0.11
C TYR A 128 -49.43 4.02 -0.30
N CYS A 129 -49.09 4.86 -1.28
CA CYS A 129 -49.99 5.89 -1.80
C CYS A 129 -51.27 5.29 -2.42
N GLN A 130 -51.17 4.17 -3.13
CA GLN A 130 -52.34 3.47 -3.69
C GLN A 130 -53.27 2.95 -2.58
N GLU A 131 -52.71 2.36 -1.52
CA GLU A 131 -53.46 1.90 -0.37
C GLU A 131 -54.16 3.07 0.37
N CYS A 132 -53.44 4.17 0.59
CA CYS A 132 -54.05 5.38 1.15
C CYS A 132 -55.18 5.92 0.29
N LEU A 133 -55.00 5.99 -1.04
CA LEU A 133 -56.04 6.45 -1.97
C LEU A 133 -57.27 5.56 -1.90
N ALA A 134 -57.09 4.23 -1.87
CA ALA A 134 -58.18 3.27 -1.74
C ALA A 134 -58.95 3.47 -0.43
N ALA A 135 -58.25 3.65 0.69
CA ALA A 135 -58.86 3.90 2.00
C ALA A 135 -59.68 5.21 2.01
N TRP A 136 -59.11 6.31 1.49
CA TRP A 136 -59.80 7.61 1.40
C TRP A 136 -61.02 7.56 0.47
N THR A 137 -60.90 6.85 -0.66
CA THR A 137 -62.00 6.67 -1.61
C THR A 137 -63.12 5.87 -0.97
N GLY A 138 -62.79 4.78 -0.27
CA GLY A 138 -63.76 3.98 0.49
C GLY A 138 -64.48 4.79 1.56
N ALA A 139 -63.75 5.57 2.36
CA ALA A 139 -64.33 6.45 3.37
C ALA A 139 -65.30 7.46 2.75
N ARG A 140 -64.87 8.16 1.68
CA ARG A 140 -65.70 9.13 0.96
C ARG A 140 -66.98 8.50 0.41
N ASP A 141 -66.89 7.32 -0.18
CA ASP A 141 -68.03 6.65 -0.79
C ASP A 141 -69.01 6.12 0.27
N CYS A 142 -68.53 5.73 1.46
CA CYS A 142 -69.40 5.45 2.61
C CYS A 142 -70.18 6.69 3.07
N PHE A 143 -69.52 7.84 3.18
CA PHE A 143 -70.19 9.10 3.55
C PHE A 143 -71.22 9.57 2.51
N ARG A 144 -70.99 9.30 1.22
CA ARG A 144 -71.95 9.64 0.16
C ARG A 144 -73.21 8.78 0.13
N LYS A 145 -73.17 7.61 0.79
CA LYS A 145 -74.28 6.66 0.85
C LYS A 145 -75.14 6.80 2.12
N MET A 146 -74.69 7.59 3.10
CA MET A 146 -75.49 8.06 4.23
C MET A 146 -76.28 9.31 3.83
#